data_AF-A0A2S7UBZ5-F1
#
_entry.id   AF-A0A2S7UBZ5-F1
#
_cell.length_a   1.000
_cell.length_b   1.000
_cell.length_c   1.000
_cell.angle_alpha   90.00
_cell.angle_beta   90.00
_cell.angle_gamma   90.00
#
_symmetry.space_group_name_H-M   'P 1'
#
loop_
_entity.id
_entity.type
_entity.pdbx_description
1 polymer ?
#
loop_
_entity_poly.entity_id
_entity_poly.type
_entity_poly.pdbx_seq_one_letter_code
_entity_poly.pdbx_strand_id
1 'polypeptide(L)'
;MKNLIYITAFLLTSGIAMAQNFNALDNLKNTSETVVTDEMFALIAGVDIDSDDKEFNEIKKIIDNLKELRIYATDNPTSAATLNSFAQKYIANNNLVKLMHVKEDGQMFSFHMRKGSNDKKVRDLVMLINGSGDNDDKDTVFLIISGDIDLNQISKLTKMMNVPGQKQIEDATN
;
A
#
# COMPACT_ATOMS: atom_id res chain seq x y z
N MET A 1 -6.46 -35.72 -30.23
CA MET A 1 -6.49 -35.77 -28.75
C MET A 1 -5.17 -35.36 -28.09
N LYS A 2 -3.99 -35.52 -28.73
CA LYS A 2 -2.71 -35.06 -28.16
C LYS A 2 -2.61 -33.53 -27.97
N ASN A 3 -3.24 -32.74 -28.84
CA ASN A 3 -3.14 -31.28 -28.79
C ASN A 3 -4.06 -30.61 -27.73
N LEU A 4 -5.03 -31.35 -27.19
CA LEU A 4 -5.96 -30.84 -26.17
C LEU A 4 -5.35 -30.93 -24.75
N ILE A 5 -4.47 -31.91 -24.53
CA ILE A 5 -3.76 -32.12 -23.26
C ILE A 5 -2.81 -30.94 -22.95
N TYR A 6 -2.18 -30.36 -23.98
CA TYR A 6 -1.27 -29.22 -23.80
C TYR A 6 -2.00 -27.92 -23.39
N ILE A 7 -3.24 -27.72 -23.82
CA ILE A 7 -4.03 -26.51 -23.46
C ILE A 7 -4.49 -26.59 -22.00
N THR A 8 -4.91 -27.77 -21.53
CA THR A 8 -5.32 -27.98 -20.14
C THR A 8 -4.13 -27.91 -19.17
N ALA A 9 -2.93 -28.32 -19.61
CA ALA A 9 -1.70 -28.18 -18.81
C ALA A 9 -1.25 -26.72 -18.66
N PHE A 10 -1.52 -25.85 -19.63
CA PHE A 10 -1.16 -24.42 -19.54
C PHE A 10 -2.05 -23.65 -18.55
N LEU A 11 -3.34 -24.00 -18.47
CA LEU A 11 -4.34 -23.35 -17.61
C LEU A 11 -4.13 -23.59 -16.10
N LEU A 12 -3.34 -24.59 -15.70
CA LEU A 12 -3.04 -24.86 -14.29
C LEU A 12 -1.84 -24.09 -13.74
N THR A 13 -1.06 -23.42 -14.60
CA THR A 13 0.17 -22.71 -14.17
C THR A 13 -0.08 -21.25 -13.79
N SER A 14 -1.22 -20.66 -14.18
CA SER A 14 -1.55 -19.26 -13.91
C SER A 14 -2.05 -18.97 -12.49
N GLY A 15 -2.20 -19.98 -11.63
CA GLY A 15 -2.81 -19.84 -10.31
C GLY A 15 -1.86 -19.55 -9.13
N ILE A 16 -0.53 -19.68 -9.31
CA ILE A 16 0.42 -19.68 -8.16
C ILE A 16 1.28 -18.41 -8.11
N ALA A 17 1.22 -17.53 -9.12
CA ALA A 17 2.07 -16.34 -9.19
C ALA A 17 1.81 -15.29 -8.10
N MET A 18 0.70 -15.37 -7.35
CA MET A 18 0.39 -14.38 -6.31
C MET A 18 1.02 -14.68 -4.94
N ALA A 19 1.45 -15.92 -4.67
CA ALA A 19 1.99 -16.31 -3.36
C ALA A 19 3.52 -16.12 -3.21
N GLN A 20 4.24 -15.72 -4.26
CA GLN A 20 5.71 -15.74 -4.26
C GLN A 20 6.42 -14.48 -3.75
N ASN A 21 5.75 -13.40 -3.34
CA ASN A 21 6.39 -12.08 -3.45
C ASN A 21 6.52 -11.22 -2.19
N PHE A 22 6.38 -11.68 -0.95
CA PHE A 22 6.81 -10.90 0.25
C PHE A 22 7.85 -11.58 1.14
N ASN A 23 8.01 -12.90 1.03
CA ASN A 23 8.99 -13.70 1.80
C ASN A 23 10.45 -13.20 1.70
N ALA A 24 10.77 -12.43 0.66
CA ALA A 24 12.06 -11.77 0.51
C ALA A 24 12.31 -10.69 1.58
N LEU A 25 11.25 -10.15 2.19
CA LEU A 25 11.30 -9.13 3.22
C LEU A 25 11.18 -9.71 4.65
N ASP A 26 10.53 -10.87 4.84
CA ASP A 26 10.33 -11.49 6.16
C ASP A 26 11.62 -11.68 6.98
N ASN A 27 12.77 -11.81 6.31
CA ASN A 27 14.08 -11.99 6.94
C ASN A 27 15.02 -10.79 6.75
N LEU A 28 14.50 -9.66 6.27
CA LEU A 28 15.30 -8.47 6.06
C LEU A 28 15.68 -7.87 7.41
N LYS A 29 16.96 -7.99 7.78
CA LYS A 29 17.48 -7.44 9.04
C LYS A 29 17.29 -5.93 9.11
N ASN A 30 17.21 -5.40 10.33
CA ASN A 30 17.07 -3.96 10.60
C ASN A 30 15.85 -3.33 9.90
N THR A 31 14.77 -4.11 9.74
CA THR A 31 13.51 -3.66 9.14
C THR A 31 12.39 -3.98 10.12
N SER A 32 11.52 -3.01 10.37
CA SER A 32 10.26 -3.25 11.06
C SER A 32 9.20 -3.65 10.05
N GLU A 33 8.41 -4.66 10.39
CA GLU A 33 7.26 -5.11 9.61
C GLU A 33 6.01 -5.00 10.47
N THR A 34 4.95 -4.45 9.89
CA THR A 34 3.62 -4.43 10.49
C THR A 34 2.60 -4.87 9.45
N VAL A 35 1.80 -5.88 9.78
CA VAL A 35 0.74 -6.41 8.91
C VAL A 35 -0.56 -6.41 9.69
N VAL A 36 -1.58 -5.78 9.12
CA VAL A 36 -2.93 -5.71 9.65
C VAL A 36 -3.88 -6.27 8.59
N THR A 37 -4.66 -7.28 8.96
CA THR A 37 -5.58 -7.98 8.05
C THR A 37 -7.02 -7.53 8.24
N ASP A 38 -7.90 -7.96 7.34
CA ASP A 38 -9.35 -7.75 7.41
C ASP A 38 -9.97 -8.29 8.70
N GLU A 39 -9.45 -9.35 9.29
CA GLU A 39 -9.95 -9.80 10.59
C GLU A 39 -9.70 -8.76 11.70
N MET A 40 -8.52 -8.12 11.71
CA MET A 40 -8.23 -7.06 12.69
C MET A 40 -9.08 -5.82 12.43
N PHE A 41 -9.28 -5.46 11.16
CA PHE A 41 -10.17 -4.37 10.77
C PHE A 41 -11.62 -4.63 11.18
N ALA A 42 -12.12 -5.85 10.98
CA ALA A 42 -13.46 -6.25 11.39
C ALA A 42 -13.63 -6.22 12.92
N LEU A 43 -12.61 -6.61 13.69
CA LEU A 43 -12.62 -6.49 15.15
C LEU A 43 -12.78 -5.03 15.59
N ILE A 44 -11.99 -4.12 15.00
CA ILE A 44 -12.07 -2.68 15.32
C ILE A 44 -13.43 -2.10 14.90
N ALA A 45 -13.91 -2.44 13.70
CA ALA A 45 -15.20 -1.98 13.19
C ALA A 45 -16.40 -2.52 14.00
N GLY A 46 -16.22 -3.66 14.67
CA GLY A 46 -17.22 -4.28 15.56
C GLY A 46 -17.20 -3.75 16.99
N VAL A 47 -16.20 -2.95 17.39
CA VAL A 47 -16.24 -2.23 18.67
C VAL A 47 -17.21 -1.06 18.52
N ASP A 48 -18.32 -1.14 19.25
CA ASP A 48 -19.35 -0.10 19.31
C ASP A 48 -18.80 1.11 20.09
N ILE A 49 -18.03 1.95 19.40
CA ILE A 49 -17.62 3.28 19.87
C ILE A 49 -18.77 4.22 19.50
N ASP A 50 -19.29 4.96 20.48
CA ASP A 50 -20.49 5.81 20.42
C ASP A 50 -20.85 6.27 18.99
N SER A 51 -21.94 5.68 18.46
CA SER A 51 -22.39 5.77 17.07
C SER A 51 -22.82 7.17 16.60
N ASP A 52 -22.79 8.17 17.49
CA ASP A 52 -23.08 9.58 17.21
C ASP A 52 -21.89 10.36 16.64
N ASP A 53 -20.68 9.78 16.65
CA ASP A 53 -19.52 10.42 16.02
C ASP A 53 -19.55 10.23 14.50
N LYS A 54 -19.90 11.31 13.78
CA LYS A 54 -19.93 11.35 12.31
C LYS A 54 -18.56 11.07 11.69
N GLU A 55 -17.47 11.41 12.36
CA GLU A 55 -16.10 11.19 11.89
C GLU A 55 -15.75 9.70 11.98
N PHE A 56 -16.08 9.06 13.10
CA PHE A 56 -15.88 7.61 13.28
C PHE A 56 -16.66 6.78 12.25
N ASN A 57 -17.91 7.16 11.96
CA ASN A 57 -18.74 6.49 10.95
C ASN A 57 -18.16 6.59 9.53
N GLU A 58 -17.46 7.68 9.20
CA GLU A 58 -16.77 7.80 7.91
C GLU A 58 -15.50 6.94 7.86
N ILE A 59 -14.76 6.86 8.96
CA ILE A 59 -13.56 6.02 9.09
C ILE A 59 -13.93 4.53 9.01
N LYS A 60 -15.00 4.12 9.68
CA LYS A 60 -15.51 2.74 9.63
C LYS A 60 -15.78 2.29 8.20
N LYS A 61 -16.38 3.14 7.37
CA LYS A 61 -16.62 2.84 5.94
C LYS A 61 -15.34 2.62 5.14
N ILE A 62 -14.24 3.24 5.53
CA ILE A 62 -12.93 3.02 4.90
C ILE A 62 -12.40 1.66 5.36
N ILE A 63 -12.37 1.44 6.67
CA ILE A 63 -11.86 0.22 7.33
C ILE A 63 -12.61 -1.03 6.84
N ASP A 64 -13.94 -0.98 6.72
CA ASP A 64 -14.78 -2.10 6.24
C ASP A 64 -14.39 -2.56 4.82
N ASN A 65 -13.76 -1.70 4.02
CA ASN A 65 -13.34 -2.00 2.66
C ASN A 65 -11.84 -2.34 2.54
N LEU A 66 -11.10 -2.33 3.65
CA LEU A 66 -9.69 -2.73 3.69
C LEU A 66 -9.56 -4.24 3.82
N LYS A 67 -8.59 -4.80 3.10
CA LYS A 67 -8.23 -6.22 3.15
C LYS A 67 -6.93 -6.45 3.88
N GLU A 68 -5.93 -5.64 3.59
CA GLU A 68 -4.61 -5.74 4.22
C GLU A 68 -3.95 -4.37 4.21
N LEU A 69 -3.32 -4.02 5.33
CA LEU A 69 -2.33 -2.95 5.44
C LEU A 69 -0.99 -3.57 5.83
N ARG A 70 0.04 -3.24 5.08
CA ARG A 70 1.38 -3.76 5.27
C ARG A 70 2.38 -2.61 5.22
N ILE A 71 3.21 -2.50 6.25
CA ILE A 71 4.21 -1.45 6.40
C ILE A 71 5.57 -2.11 6.65
N TYR A 72 6.55 -1.68 5.87
CA TYR A 72 7.96 -1.96 6.10
C TYR A 72 8.70 -0.65 6.31
N ALA A 73 9.51 -0.54 7.36
CA ALA A 73 10.34 0.64 7.59
C ALA A 73 11.75 0.26 8.02
N THR A 74 12.73 1.06 7.61
CA THR A 74 14.14 0.85 7.97
C THR A 74 14.93 2.15 7.86
N ASP A 75 15.81 2.38 8.83
CA ASP A 75 16.83 3.45 8.83
C ASP A 75 18.18 2.96 8.27
N ASN A 76 18.31 1.66 8.02
CA ASN A 76 19.54 1.03 7.59
C ASN A 76 19.74 1.17 6.07
N PRO A 77 20.84 1.75 5.58
CA PRO A 77 21.03 2.00 4.14
C PRO A 77 20.97 0.74 3.25
N THR A 78 21.47 -0.40 3.74
CA THR A 78 21.46 -1.67 2.99
C THR A 78 20.05 -2.23 2.88
N SER A 79 19.31 -2.22 3.99
CA SER A 79 17.91 -2.66 4.02
C SER A 79 17.03 -1.71 3.21
N ALA A 80 17.26 -0.40 3.29
CA ALA A 80 16.60 0.61 2.48
C ALA A 80 16.75 0.37 0.97
N ALA A 81 17.98 0.04 0.50
CA ALA A 81 18.21 -0.28 -0.91
C ALA A 81 17.46 -1.56 -1.35
N THR A 82 17.39 -2.56 -0.47
CA THR A 82 16.68 -3.82 -0.72
C THR A 82 15.17 -3.58 -0.78
N LEU A 83 14.64 -2.82 0.18
CA LEU A 83 13.24 -2.47 0.28
C LEU A 83 12.79 -1.62 -0.93
N ASN A 84 13.61 -0.69 -1.37
CA ASN A 84 13.40 0.07 -2.60
C ASN A 84 13.32 -0.82 -3.85
N SER A 85 14.31 -1.71 -4.02
CA SER A 85 14.33 -2.63 -5.17
C SER A 85 13.09 -3.52 -5.19
N PHE A 86 12.70 -4.01 -4.01
CA PHE A 86 11.49 -4.78 -3.85
C PHE A 86 10.23 -3.97 -4.20
N ALA A 87 10.09 -2.75 -3.66
CA ALA A 87 8.94 -1.88 -3.91
C ALA A 87 8.77 -1.59 -5.41
N GLN A 88 9.86 -1.31 -6.11
CA GLN A 88 9.84 -1.07 -7.55
C GLN A 88 9.41 -2.31 -8.35
N LYS A 89 9.88 -3.50 -7.96
CA LYS A 89 9.41 -4.77 -8.56
C LYS A 89 7.93 -4.99 -8.27
N TYR A 90 7.47 -4.72 -7.05
CA TYR A 90 6.06 -4.85 -6.69
C TYR A 90 5.17 -3.94 -7.53
N ILE A 91 5.55 -2.66 -7.68
CA ILE A 91 4.86 -1.67 -8.52
C ILE A 91 4.77 -2.15 -9.97
N ALA A 92 5.89 -2.60 -10.54
CA ALA A 92 5.95 -3.07 -11.92
C ALA A 92 5.12 -4.34 -12.15
N ASN A 93 5.30 -5.36 -11.30
CA ASN A 93 4.65 -6.67 -11.46
C ASN A 93 3.13 -6.60 -11.32
N ASN A 94 2.64 -5.66 -10.53
CA ASN A 94 1.20 -5.47 -10.31
C ASN A 94 0.60 -4.38 -11.22
N ASN A 95 1.37 -3.82 -12.15
CA ASN A 95 0.95 -2.76 -13.08
C ASN A 95 0.34 -1.54 -12.38
N LEU A 96 0.97 -1.08 -11.29
CA LEU A 96 0.48 0.10 -10.58
C LEU A 96 0.79 1.37 -11.38
N VAL A 97 -0.20 2.26 -11.48
CA VAL A 97 -0.03 3.58 -12.07
C VAL A 97 0.49 4.56 -11.03
N LYS A 98 1.47 5.38 -11.40
CA LYS A 98 1.95 6.47 -10.54
C LYS A 98 0.89 7.57 -10.50
N LEU A 99 0.48 7.93 -9.29
CA LEU A 99 -0.44 9.03 -9.04
C LEU A 99 0.30 10.33 -8.77
N MET A 100 1.32 10.24 -7.93
CA MET A 100 1.99 11.41 -7.40
C MET A 100 3.43 11.10 -7.06
N HIS A 101 4.25 12.13 -7.16
CA HIS A 101 5.63 12.11 -6.76
C HIS A 101 5.98 13.47 -6.15
N VAL A 102 6.45 13.46 -4.92
CA VAL A 102 6.81 14.67 -4.18
C VAL A 102 8.25 14.51 -3.70
N LYS A 103 9.01 15.60 -3.76
CA LYS A 103 10.35 15.68 -3.20
C LYS A 103 10.42 16.91 -2.32
N GLU A 104 10.67 16.72 -1.03
CA GLU A 104 10.65 17.77 -0.01
C GLU A 104 11.68 17.43 1.08
N ASP A 105 12.49 18.41 1.49
CA ASP A 105 13.44 18.31 2.62
C ASP A 105 14.33 17.05 2.66
N GLY A 106 14.79 16.61 1.48
CA GLY A 106 15.64 15.42 1.35
C GLY A 106 14.85 14.11 1.36
N GLN A 107 13.52 14.15 1.44
CA GLN A 107 12.66 12.99 1.34
C GLN A 107 11.99 12.92 -0.04
N MET A 108 11.75 11.71 -0.50
CA MET A 108 11.08 11.45 -1.77
C MET A 108 9.89 10.53 -1.52
N PHE A 109 8.70 11.03 -1.83
CA PHE A 109 7.44 10.33 -1.71
C PHE A 109 6.96 9.92 -3.10
N SER A 110 6.44 8.71 -3.21
CA SER A 110 5.78 8.28 -4.43
C SER A 110 4.56 7.43 -4.12
N PHE A 111 3.46 7.79 -4.77
CA PHE A 111 2.17 7.15 -4.63
C PHE A 111 1.81 6.43 -5.92
N HIS A 112 1.41 5.18 -5.78
CA HIS A 112 1.02 4.34 -6.89
C HIS A 112 -0.28 3.64 -6.56
N MET A 113 -1.10 3.37 -7.57
CA MET A 113 -2.36 2.67 -7.37
C MET A 113 -2.63 1.61 -8.43
N ARG A 114 -3.42 0.61 -8.06
CA ARG A 114 -4.05 -0.32 -8.98
C ARG A 114 -5.55 -0.05 -8.98
N LYS A 115 -6.13 0.14 -10.17
CA LYS A 115 -7.58 0.34 -10.30
C LYS A 115 -8.35 -0.85 -9.70
N GLY A 116 -9.46 -0.53 -9.07
CA GLY A 116 -10.37 -1.45 -8.42
C GLY A 116 -11.43 -2.02 -9.35
N SER A 117 -12.59 -2.33 -8.76
CA SER A 117 -13.76 -2.85 -9.46
C SER A 117 -14.30 -1.87 -10.53
N ASN A 118 -14.05 -0.57 -10.37
CA ASN A 118 -14.38 0.47 -11.33
C ASN A 118 -13.38 1.65 -11.24
N ASP A 119 -13.54 2.66 -12.10
CA ASP A 119 -12.64 3.82 -12.19
C ASP A 119 -12.59 4.71 -10.94
N LYS A 120 -13.56 4.59 -10.03
CA LYS A 120 -13.62 5.33 -8.75
C LYS A 120 -13.08 4.53 -7.57
N LYS A 121 -12.70 3.27 -7.80
CA LYS A 121 -12.21 2.36 -6.76
C LYS A 121 -10.73 2.05 -6.94
N VAL A 122 -10.05 1.83 -5.82
CA VAL A 122 -8.64 1.47 -5.75
C VAL A 122 -8.51 0.11 -5.11
N ARG A 123 -7.86 -0.82 -5.82
CA ARG A 123 -7.58 -2.16 -5.31
C ARG A 123 -6.36 -2.18 -4.42
N ASP A 124 -5.27 -1.58 -4.89
CA ASP A 124 -4.08 -1.38 -4.06
C ASP A 124 -3.66 0.07 -4.13
N LEU A 125 -3.23 0.59 -2.98
CA LEU A 125 -2.54 1.85 -2.85
C LEU A 125 -1.15 1.55 -2.27
N VAL A 126 -0.12 2.05 -2.93
CA VAL A 126 1.27 1.87 -2.52
C VAL A 126 1.91 3.23 -2.32
N MET A 127 2.56 3.39 -1.17
CA MET A 127 3.41 4.53 -0.85
C MET A 127 4.83 4.04 -0.64
N LEU A 128 5.77 4.76 -1.25
CA LEU A 128 7.20 4.58 -1.01
C LEU A 128 7.79 5.94 -0.60
N ILE A 129 8.40 5.97 0.58
CA ILE A 129 9.12 7.10 1.14
C ILE A 129 10.59 6.72 1.17
N ASN A 130 11.43 7.57 0.59
CA ASN A 130 12.87 7.45 0.65
C ASN A 130 13.46 8.70 1.30
N GLY A 131 13.90 8.59 2.55
CA GLY A 131 14.76 9.58 3.16
C GLY A 131 16.16 9.56 2.51
N SER A 132 16.64 10.73 2.09
CA SER A 132 18.05 10.95 1.76
C SER A 132 18.65 11.89 2.79
N GLY A 133 19.78 11.46 3.38
CA GLY A 133 20.27 11.99 4.64
C GLY A 133 20.73 13.45 4.61
N ASP A 134 20.23 14.19 5.59
CA ASP A 134 20.88 15.22 6.42
C ASP A 134 20.00 15.56 7.65
N ASN A 135 18.73 15.16 7.64
CA ASN A 135 17.77 15.28 8.76
C ASN A 135 17.58 13.94 9.52
N ASP A 136 16.94 13.98 10.69
CA ASP A 136 16.68 12.81 11.56
C ASP A 136 15.80 11.72 10.91
N ASP A 137 15.10 12.06 9.82
CA ASP A 137 14.21 11.16 9.08
C ASP A 137 14.96 10.44 7.94
N LYS A 138 15.83 9.49 8.28
CA LYS A 138 16.54 8.63 7.29
C LYS A 138 15.73 7.41 6.87
N ASP A 139 14.49 7.33 7.29
CA ASP A 139 13.68 6.14 7.15
C ASP A 139 13.26 5.94 5.69
N THR A 140 13.46 4.72 5.22
CA THR A 140 12.81 4.21 4.02
C THR A 140 11.58 3.45 4.44
N VAL A 141 10.41 3.90 3.98
CA VAL A 141 9.12 3.31 4.31
C VAL A 141 8.44 2.83 3.04
N PHE A 142 8.01 1.57 3.05
CA PHE A 142 7.21 0.97 2.00
C PHE A 142 5.89 0.49 2.59
N LEU A 143 4.80 1.12 2.14
CA LEU A 143 3.46 0.90 2.65
C LEU A 143 2.55 0.44 1.51
N ILE A 144 1.77 -0.59 1.79
CA ILE A 144 0.77 -1.16 0.89
C ILE A 144 -0.56 -1.23 1.63
N ILE A 145 -1.62 -0.76 0.98
CA ILE A 145 -2.99 -0.94 1.42
C ILE A 145 -3.72 -1.63 0.28
N SER A 146 -4.38 -2.75 0.56
CA SER A 146 -5.24 -3.44 -0.41
C SER A 146 -6.69 -3.46 0.07
N GLY A 147 -7.65 -3.40 -0.85
CA GLY A 147 -9.07 -3.27 -0.53
C GLY A 147 -9.95 -3.00 -1.74
N ASP A 148 -11.15 -2.46 -1.51
CA ASP A 148 -12.02 -1.83 -2.52
C ASP A 148 -12.30 -0.37 -2.12
N ILE A 149 -11.23 0.43 -2.13
CA ILE A 149 -11.19 1.74 -1.49
C ILE A 149 -11.76 2.79 -2.45
N ASP A 150 -12.65 3.66 -1.96
CA ASP A 150 -13.12 4.78 -2.77
C ASP A 150 -12.06 5.87 -2.91
N LEU A 151 -11.78 6.33 -4.13
CA LEU A 151 -10.77 7.37 -4.36
C LEU A 151 -11.13 8.69 -3.67
N ASN A 152 -12.42 8.97 -3.50
CA ASN A 152 -12.92 10.13 -2.73
C ASN A 152 -12.62 10.02 -1.23
N GLN A 153 -12.33 8.82 -0.73
CA GLN A 153 -11.96 8.58 0.67
C GLN A 153 -10.44 8.63 0.88
N ILE A 154 -9.63 8.45 -0.18
CA ILE A 154 -8.16 8.49 -0.08
C ILE A 154 -7.68 9.90 0.33
N SER A 155 -8.32 10.96 -0.17
CA SER A 155 -7.99 12.34 0.24
C SER A 155 -8.26 12.61 1.73
N LYS A 156 -9.16 11.85 2.36
CA LYS A 156 -9.39 11.89 3.81
C LYS A 156 -8.33 11.09 4.58
N LEU A 157 -7.92 9.94 4.03
CA LEU A 157 -6.87 9.09 4.61
C LEU A 157 -5.50 9.79 4.63
N THR A 158 -5.15 10.51 3.55
CA THR A 158 -3.90 11.28 3.47
C THR A 158 -3.89 12.48 4.43
N LYS A 159 -5.05 13.07 4.74
CA LYS A 159 -5.17 14.11 5.76
C LYS A 159 -4.90 13.60 7.17
N MET A 160 -5.14 12.32 7.43
CA MET A 160 -4.99 11.71 8.76
C MET A 160 -3.58 11.12 9.02
N MET A 161 -2.84 10.74 7.97
CA MET A 161 -1.51 10.12 8.15
C MET A 161 -0.37 11.11 8.48
N ASN A 162 -0.65 12.40 8.67
CA ASN A 162 0.35 13.47 8.94
C ASN A 162 1.66 13.29 8.14
N VAL A 163 1.51 12.89 6.87
CA VAL A 163 2.64 12.59 5.98
C VAL A 163 3.17 13.91 5.46
N PRO A 164 4.49 14.16 5.47
CA PRO A 164 5.05 15.28 4.73
C PRO A 164 4.58 15.18 3.26
N GLY A 165 4.06 16.27 2.70
CA GLY A 165 3.40 16.24 1.37
C GLY A 165 1.88 16.47 1.34
N GLN A 166 1.22 16.68 2.49
CA GLN A 166 -0.24 16.84 2.60
C GLN A 166 -0.79 17.99 1.72
N LYS A 167 -0.10 19.13 1.67
CA LYS A 167 -0.48 20.28 0.82
C LYS A 167 -0.47 19.93 -0.66
N GLN A 168 0.55 19.20 -1.08
CA GLN A 168 0.78 18.84 -2.48
C GLN A 168 -0.27 17.84 -2.97
N ILE A 169 -0.85 17.03 -2.07
CA ILE A 169 -1.97 16.13 -2.39
C ILE A 169 -3.29 16.90 -2.55
N GLU A 170 -3.54 17.88 -1.70
CA GLU A 170 -4.75 18.70 -1.74
C GLU A 170 -4.83 19.54 -3.02
N ASP A 171 -3.70 20.10 -3.46
CA ASP A 171 -3.59 20.87 -4.71
C ASP A 171 -3.77 20.01 -5.98
N ALA A 172 -3.47 18.71 -5.93
CA ALA A 172 -3.61 17.81 -7.08
C ALA A 172 -5.02 17.22 -7.24
N THR A 173 -5.86 17.35 -6.22
CA THR A 173 -7.23 16.79 -6.20
C THR A 173 -8.34 17.83 -6.38
N ASN A 174 -7.99 19.13 -6.44
CA ASN A 174 -8.89 20.23 -6.77
C ASN A 174 -8.74 20.69 -8.21
#